data_AF-A0A353YCP9-F1
#
_entry.id   AF-A0A353YCP9-F1
#
_cell.length_a   1.000
_cell.length_b   1.000
_cell.length_c   1.000
_cell.angle_alpha   90.00
_cell.angle_beta   90.00
_cell.angle_gamma   90.00
#
_symmetry.space_group_name_H-M   'P 1'
#
loop_
_entity.id
_entity.type
_entity.pdbx_description
1 polymer ?
#
loop_
_entity_poly.entity_id
_entity_poly.type
_entity_poly.pdbx_seq_one_letter_code
_entity_poly.pdbx_strand_id
1 'polypeptide(L)' 'MAWTDERVELLKKLWTEGLSASQVAGRLGGVTRNAVIGKVHRLGLSGRATSSRSSSPRPR' A
#
# COMPACT_ATOMS: atom_id res chain seq x y z
N MET A 1 17.84 1.65 -1.04
CA MET A 1 16.57 2.19 -1.56
C MET A 1 15.97 3.12 -0.50
N ALA A 2 16.04 4.43 -0.69
CA ALA A 2 15.53 5.40 0.28
C ALA A 2 14.01 5.54 0.17
N TRP A 3 13.33 5.73 1.32
CA TRP A 3 11.94 6.18 1.34
C TRP A 3 11.91 7.68 1.11
N THR A 4 11.79 8.10 -0.16
CA THR A 4 11.59 9.50 -0.53
C THR A 4 10.17 9.96 -0.18
N ASP A 5 9.98 11.27 -0.03
CA ASP A 5 8.67 11.84 0.29
C ASP A 5 7.62 11.48 -0.76
N GLU A 6 7.98 11.49 -2.05
CA GLU A 6 7.09 11.05 -3.15
C GLU A 6 6.60 9.61 -2.97
N ARG A 7 7.50 8.70 -2.55
CA ARG A 7 7.16 7.29 -2.30
C ARG A 7 6.31 7.13 -1.05
N VAL A 8 6.50 7.98 -0.06
CA VAL A 8 5.69 8.00 1.18
C VAL A 8 4.28 8.51 0.88
N GLU A 9 4.15 9.58 0.11
CA GLU A 9 2.86 10.12 -0.33
C GLU A 9 2.11 9.12 -1.20
N LEU A 10 2.79 8.48 -2.16
CA LEU A 10 2.19 7.42 -2.97
C LEU A 10 1.77 6.23 -2.10
N LEU A 11 2.58 5.81 -1.12
CA LEU A 11 2.21 4.77 -0.18
C LEU A 11 0.95 5.13 0.60
N LYS A 12 0.85 6.35 1.14
CA LYS A 12 -0.34 6.81 1.88
C LYS A 12 -1.58 6.77 0.99
N LYS A 13 -1.49 7.34 -0.23
CA LYS A 13 -2.59 7.34 -1.20
C LYS A 13 -3.09 5.93 -1.50
N LEU A 14 -2.18 5.03 -1.89
CA LEU A 14 -2.54 3.64 -2.21
C LEU A 14 -3.06 2.87 -1.00
N TRP A 15 -2.53 3.16 0.20
CA TRP A 15 -3.02 2.56 1.44
C TRP A 15 -4.44 3.02 1.79
N THR A 16 -4.74 4.30 1.61
CA THR A 16 -6.09 4.87 1.81
C THR A 16 -7.10 4.39 0.76
N GLU A 17 -6.66 4.10 -0.46
CA GLU A 17 -7.45 3.39 -1.50
C GLU A 17 -7.77 1.94 -1.09
N GLY A 18 -7.21 1.47 0.02
CA GLY A 18 -7.43 0.13 0.51
C GLY A 18 -6.66 -0.90 -0.32
N LEU A 19 -5.49 -0.59 -0.88
CA LEU A 19 -4.65 -1.63 -1.48
C LEU A 19 -3.93 -2.47 -0.43
N SER A 20 -3.61 -3.72 -0.78
CA SER A 20 -2.75 -4.57 0.04
C SER A 20 -1.27 -4.20 -0.13
N ALA A 21 -0.45 -4.48 0.88
CA ALA A 21 0.97 -4.15 0.88
C ALA A 21 1.76 -4.74 -0.32
N SER A 22 1.36 -5.90 -0.84
CA SER A 22 1.98 -6.50 -2.04
C SER A 22 1.63 -5.71 -3.31
N GLN A 23 0.39 -5.24 -3.45
CA GLN A 23 -0.02 -4.38 -4.56
C GLN A 23 0.67 -3.02 -4.50
N VAL A 24 0.75 -2.42 -3.30
CA VAL A 24 1.48 -1.17 -3.06
C VAL A 24 2.96 -1.33 -3.40
N ALA A 25 3.59 -2.44 -2.99
CA ALA A 25 4.97 -2.75 -3.31
C ALA A 25 5.21 -2.86 -4.83
N GLY A 26 4.29 -3.52 -5.54
CA GLY A 26 4.33 -3.63 -7.01
C GLY A 26 4.24 -2.27 -7.71
N ARG A 27 3.43 -1.34 -7.19
CA ARG A 27 3.31 0.02 -7.75
C ARG A 27 4.50 0.92 -7.41
N LEU A 28 5.04 0.79 -6.21
CA LEU A 28 6.19 1.57 -5.77
C LEU A 28 7.49 1.14 -6.48
N GLY A 29 7.63 -0.15 -6.79
CA GLY A 29 8.83 -0.71 -7.43
C GLY A 29 10.06 -0.69 -6.53
N GLY A 30 10.89 -1.74 -6.55
CA GLY A 30 12.12 -1.79 -5.74
C GLY A 30 11.91 -1.81 -4.22
N VAL A 31 10.69 -2.10 -3.75
CA VAL A 31 10.38 -2.36 -2.34
C VAL A 31 9.57 -3.64 -2.21
N THR A 32 9.75 -4.36 -1.10
CA THR A 32 9.03 -5.60 -0.82
C THR A 32 7.76 -5.33 -0.03
N ARG A 33 6.83 -6.30 -0.01
CA ARG A 33 5.63 -6.27 0.85
C ARG A 33 5.98 -5.95 2.31
N ASN A 34 7.05 -6.55 2.84
CA ASN A 34 7.48 -6.36 4.22
C ASN A 34 8.03 -4.96 4.47
N ALA A 35 8.74 -4.38 3.49
CA ALA A 35 9.20 -3.00 3.56
C ALA A 35 8.03 -2.01 3.64
N VAL A 36 6.97 -2.26 2.87
CA VAL A 36 5.72 -1.47 2.90
C VAL A 36 5.04 -1.60 4.26
N ILE A 37 4.84 -2.82 4.79
CA ILE A 37 4.24 -3.05 6.12
C ILE A 37 5.01 -2.30 7.21
N GLY A 38 6.33 -2.43 7.21
CA GLY A 38 7.19 -1.74 8.18
C GLY A 38 7.09 -0.21 8.06
N LYS A 39 6.98 0.33 6.85
CA LYS A 39 6.81 1.78 6.65
C LYS A 39 5.42 2.26 7.09
N VAL A 40 4.35 1.54 6.76
CA VAL A 40 2.98 1.81 7.23
C VAL A 40 2.93 1.86 8.76
N HIS A 41 3.51 0.87 9.44
CA HIS A 41 3.61 0.83 10.90
C HIS A 41 4.36 2.04 11.46
N ARG A 42 5.52 2.39 10.89
CA ARG A 42 6.30 3.57 11.33
C ARG A 42 5.58 4.89 11.08
N LEU A 43 4.72 4.97 10.05
CA LEU A 43 3.91 6.14 9.75
C LEU A 43 2.63 6.22 10.60
N GLY A 44 2.34 5.22 11.43
CA GLY A 44 1.11 5.19 12.23
C GLY A 44 -0.16 5.14 11.38
N LEU A 45 -0.08 4.62 10.15
CA LEU A 45 -1.23 4.48 9.25
C LEU A 45 -2.11 3.32 9.74
N SER A 46 -2.91 3.59 10.77
CA SER A 46 -3.85 2.66 11.38
C SER A 46 -5.01 2.36 10.45
N GLY A 47 -5.39 1.07 10.37
CA GLY A 47 -6.52 0.60 9.58
C GLY A 47 -6.32 0.86 8.09
N ARG A 48 -5.93 -0.17 7.33
CA ARG A 48 -6.29 -0.19 5.91
C ARG A 48 -7.81 0.02 5.91
N ALA A 49 -8.29 1.11 5.30
CA ALA A 49 -9.72 1.29 5.11
C ALA A 49 -10.21 -0.04 4.51
N THR A 50 -10.97 -0.78 5.31
CA THR A 50 -11.61 -2.02 4.87
C THR A 50 -12.65 -1.57 3.86
N SER A 51 -12.19 -1.21 2.67
CA SER A 51 -13.06 -0.91 1.55
C SER A 51 -13.66 -2.25 1.15
N SER A 52 -14.79 -2.53 1.77
CA SER A 52 -15.79 -3.52 1.41
C SER A 52 -16.42 -3.23 0.03
N ARG A 53 -15.71 -2.52 -0.87
CA ARG A 53 -16.22 -2.07 -2.17
C ARG A 53 -15.12 -2.01 -3.22
N SER A 54 -14.70 -3.17 -3.70
CA SER A 54 -14.43 -3.34 -5.13
C SER A 54 -14.58 -4.81 -5.49
N SER A 55 -15.84 -5.22 -5.59
CA SER A 55 -16.27 -6.25 -6.52
C SER A 55 -15.65 -5.96 -7.89
N SER A 56 -14.66 -6.77 -8.26
CA SER A 56 -14.47 -7.13 -9.66
C SER A 56 -14.33 -8.65 -9.67
N PRO A 57 -15.30 -9.38 -10.23
CA PRO A 57 -15.18 -10.82 -10.35
C PRO A 57 -13.99 -11.11 -11.26
N ARG A 58 -13.07 -11.97 -10.82
CA ARG A 58 -12.12 -12.59 -11.74
C ARG A 58 -12.92 -13.57 -12.61
N PRO A 59 -12.97 -13.41 -13.94
CA PRO A 59 -13.46 -14.47 -14.79
C PRO A 59 -12.39 -15.56 -14.84
N ARG A 60 -12.77 -16.78 -14.50
CA ARG A 60 -12.20 -18.02 -15.04
C ARG A 60 -13.35 -18.93 -15.37
#